data_AF-A0A352M1J6-F1
#
_entry.id   AF-A0A352M1J6-F1
#
_cell.length_a   1.000
_cell.length_b   1.000
_cell.length_c   1.000
_cell.angle_alpha   90.00
_cell.angle_beta   90.00
_cell.angle_gamma   90.00
#
_symmetry.space_group_name_H-M   'P 1'
#
loop_
_entity.id
_entity.type
_entity.pdbx_description
1 polymer ?
#
loop_
_entity_poly.entity_id
_entity_poly.type
_entity_poly.pdbx_seq_one_letter_code
_entity_poly.pdbx_strand_id
1 'polypeptide(L)' 'MKTLKVVSVSLGASDRDHEAQIELLGKKIHISRIGSDGDIQKARRLAASLDGRVDAMGLG' A
#
# COMPACT_ATOMS: atom_id res chain seq x y z
N MET A 1 -8.02 -18.32 7.99
CA MET A 1 -6.63 -17.91 7.66
C MET A 1 -6.58 -16.40 7.62
N LYS A 2 -5.55 -15.77 8.20
CA LYS A 2 -5.36 -14.31 8.14
C LYS A 2 -5.00 -13.92 6.70
N THR A 3 -5.64 -12.89 6.16
CA THR A 3 -5.24 -12.24 4.90
C THR A 3 -4.13 -11.23 5.22
N LEU A 4 -3.01 -11.31 4.50
CA LEU A 4 -1.92 -10.36 4.65
C LEU A 4 -2.26 -9.04 3.95
N LYS A 5 -1.93 -7.91 4.55
CA LYS A 5 -2.15 -6.57 3.99
C LYS A 5 -0.82 -5.94 3.57
N VAL A 6 -0.69 -5.61 2.30
CA VAL A 6 0.50 -5.00 1.70
C VAL A 6 0.10 -3.71 1.01
N VAL A 7 0.79 -2.61 1.30
CA VAL A 7 0.45 -1.29 0.74
C VAL A 7 1.69 -0.60 0.18
N SER A 8 1.62 -0.12 -1.06
CA SER A 8 2.62 0.78 -1.64
C SER A 8 2.13 2.23 -1.53
N VAL A 9 2.93 3.09 -0.89
CA VAL A 9 2.74 4.55 -0.90
C VAL A 9 3.68 5.15 -1.93
N SER A 10 3.14 5.95 -2.83
CA SER A 10 3.88 6.44 -3.98
C SER A 10 3.77 7.94 -4.19
N LEU A 11 4.85 8.60 -4.62
CA LEU A 11 4.79 9.99 -5.06
C LEU A 11 4.13 10.15 -6.43
N GLY A 12 3.85 9.05 -7.14
CA GLY A 12 3.16 9.08 -8.42
C GLY A 12 1.69 9.50 -8.32
N ALA A 13 1.09 9.70 -9.50
CA ALA A 13 -0.32 10.02 -9.62
C ALA A 13 -1.25 8.93 -9.03
N SER A 14 -2.33 9.41 -8.42
CA SER A 14 -3.39 8.62 -7.79
C SER A 14 -4.40 8.04 -8.78
N ASP A 15 -4.40 8.49 -10.04
CA ASP A 15 -5.16 7.88 -11.13
C ASP A 15 -4.74 6.41 -11.41
N ARG A 16 -3.51 6.05 -11.02
CA ARG A 16 -2.95 4.69 -11.06
C ARG A 16 -3.12 3.94 -9.73
N ASP A 17 -3.96 4.44 -8.82
CA ASP A 17 -4.29 3.70 -7.61
C ASP A 17 -4.98 2.39 -8.00
N HIS A 18 -4.55 1.32 -7.35
CA HIS A 18 -4.98 -0.01 -7.71
C HIS A 18 -5.02 -0.91 -6.48
N GLU A 19 -5.94 -1.86 -6.51
CA GLU A 19 -6.18 -2.82 -5.44
C GLU A 19 -6.41 -4.20 -6.05
N ALA A 20 -5.77 -5.21 -5.47
CA ALA A 20 -5.87 -6.59 -5.92
C ALA A 20 -5.86 -7.57 -4.73
N GLN A 21 -6.51 -8.70 -4.93
CA GLN A 21 -6.40 -9.86 -4.04
C GLN A 21 -5.72 -10.99 -4.81
N ILE A 22 -4.64 -11.53 -4.24
CA ILE A 22 -3.92 -12.64 -4.83
C ILE A 22 -3.72 -13.76 -3.82
N GLU A 23 -3.42 -14.95 -4.32
CA GLU A 23 -2.87 -16.03 -3.51
C GLU A 23 -1.42 -16.28 -3.92
N LEU A 24 -0.52 -16.21 -2.94
CA LEU A 24 0.91 -16.42 -3.15
C LEU A 24 1.45 -17.29 -2.02
N LEU A 25 2.11 -18.40 -2.37
CA LEU A 25 2.67 -19.37 -1.41
C LEU A 25 1.63 -19.86 -0.36
N GLY A 26 0.39 -20.07 -0.80
CA GLY A 26 -0.72 -20.49 0.07
C GLY A 26 -1.19 -19.42 1.07
N LYS A 27 -0.83 -18.15 0.86
CA LYS A 27 -1.31 -17.01 1.64
C LYS A 27 -2.20 -16.13 0.76
N LYS A 28 -3.36 -15.74 1.30
CA LYS A 28 -4.17 -14.67 0.71
C LYS A 28 -3.51 -13.34 1.04
N ILE A 29 -3.26 -12.54 0.01
CA ILE A 29 -2.65 -11.23 0.13
C ILE A 29 -3.57 -10.19 -0.50
N HIS A 30 -3.83 -9.15 0.27
CA HIS A 30 -4.50 -7.95 -0.17
C HIS A 30 -3.45 -6.87 -0.44
N ILE A 31 -3.32 -6.46 -1.70
CA ILE A 31 -2.31 -5.51 -2.16
C ILE A 31 -2.99 -4.25 -2.64
N SER A 32 -2.52 -3.09 -2.17
CA SER A 32 -2.93 -1.80 -2.70
C SER A 32 -1.77 -0.88 -3.00
N ARG A 33 -1.98 0.02 -3.97
CA ARG A 33 -1.08 1.13 -4.31
C ARG A 33 -1.86 2.43 -4.14
N ILE A 34 -1.25 3.39 -3.44
CA ILE A 34 -1.82 4.71 -3.19
C ILE A 34 -0.81 5.79 -3.62
N GLY A 35 -1.20 6.61 -4.57
CA GLY A 35 -0.48 7.77 -5.08
C GLY A 35 -0.73 9.01 -4.25
N SER A 36 0.30 9.85 -4.15
CA SER A 36 0.25 11.13 -3.44
C SER A 36 0.30 12.34 -4.37
N ASP A 37 0.31 12.14 -5.69
CA ASP A 37 0.28 13.21 -6.69
C ASP A 37 1.44 14.22 -6.53
N GLY A 38 2.61 13.71 -6.14
CA GLY A 38 3.79 14.52 -5.83
C GLY A 38 3.76 15.18 -4.44
N ASP A 39 2.66 15.12 -3.69
CA ASP A 39 2.59 15.67 -2.33
C ASP A 39 3.33 14.76 -1.34
N ILE A 40 4.54 15.19 -0.96
CA ILE A 40 5.40 14.51 0.02
C ILE A 40 4.74 14.47 1.41
N GLN A 41 4.00 15.53 1.81
CA GLN A 41 3.33 15.55 3.11
C GLN A 41 2.16 14.57 3.15
N LYS A 42 1.41 14.42 2.04
CA LYS A 42 0.40 13.37 1.87
C LYS A 42 1.02 11.98 1.97
N ALA A 43 2.13 11.72 1.26
CA ALA A 43 2.84 10.45 1.35
C ALA A 43 3.32 10.15 2.78
N ARG A 44 3.88 11.14 3.48
CA ARG A 44 4.33 11.00 4.88
C ARG A 44 3.17 10.66 5.82
N ARG A 45 2.03 11.34 5.69
CA ARG A 45 0.82 11.07 6.50
C ARG A 45 0.29 9.66 6.24
N LEU A 46 0.26 9.24 4.97
CA LEU A 46 -0.16 7.89 4.59
C LEU A 46 0.77 6.84 5.19
N ALA A 47 2.08 6.94 4.98
CA ALA A 47 3.06 6.02 5.53
C ALA A 47 2.95 5.92 7.07
N ALA A 48 2.89 7.05 7.78
CA ALA A 48 2.74 7.06 9.23
C ALA A 48 1.42 6.40 9.71
N SER A 49 0.33 6.53 8.94
CA SER A 49 -0.95 5.90 9.28
C SER A 49 -0.98 4.38 9.06
N LEU A 50 -0.04 3.87 8.25
CA LEU A 50 0.09 2.46 7.89
C LEU A 50 1.16 1.74 8.71
N ASP A 51 2.11 2.47 9.28
CA ASP A 51 3.18 1.93 10.12
C ASP A 51 2.61 1.11 11.29
N GLY A 52 3.10 -0.12 11.45
CA GLY A 52 2.59 -1.10 12.41
C GLY A 52 1.18 -1.65 12.14
N ARG A 53 0.49 -1.24 11.06
CA ARG A 53 -0.88 -1.68 10.71
C ARG A 53 -0.98 -2.55 9.47
N VAL A 54 0.09 -2.62 8.68
CA VAL A 54 0.19 -3.47 7.49
C VAL A 54 1.30 -4.49 7.67
N ASP A 55 1.18 -5.64 7.02
CA ASP A 55 2.19 -6.71 7.10
C ASP A 55 3.44 -6.36 6.27
N ALA A 56 3.30 -5.52 5.23
CA ALA A 56 4.42 -4.91 4.51
C ALA A 56 4.03 -3.57 3.87
N MET A 57 5.01 -2.68 3.74
CA MET A 57 4.85 -1.38 3.07
C MET A 57 5.96 -1.16 2.05
N GLY A 58 5.59 -0.73 0.84
CA GLY A 58 6.52 -0.21 -0.17
C GLY A 58 6.47 1.31 -0.22
N LEU A 59 7.61 1.95 -0.46
CA LEU A 59 7.74 3.41 -0.62
C LEU A 59 8.35 3.72 -1.99
N GLY A 60 7.76 4.64 -2.77
CA GLY A 60 8.29 5.06 -4.08
C GLY A 60 7.36 5.99 -4.86
#